data_AF-A0A3D4ZK23-F1
#
_entry.id   AF-A0A3D4ZK23-F1
#
_cell.length_a   1.000
_cell.length_b   1.000
_cell.length_c   1.000
_cell.angle_alpha   90.00
_cell.angle_beta   90.00
_cell.angle_gamma   90.00
#
_symmetry.space_group_name_H-M   'P 1'
#
loop_
_entity.id
_entity.type
_entity.pdbx_description
1 polymer ?
#
loop_
_entity_poly.entity_id
_entity_poly.type
_entity_poly.pdbx_seq_one_letter_code
_entity_poly.pdbx_strand_id
1 'polypeptide(L)'
;MSLRKRADILLLLCILGLPIPAYGLSLDSLSIGTGNDWYTMGLGYNQDDGFSFGSSLEATFDNNLSFQTFVRSYTDRIQSNRRYDEIQIGASYPFLFTPTTTIGIGVAGSAGVVLTGNLGLQTIQNWFHTLIGRDLVTLTYDENQFWVHPYLALKTQAAYLGSNTLTGIELGTSYAHQWELLFEANAFISY
;
A
#
# COMPACT_ATOMS: atom_id res chain seq x y z
N MET A 1 30.82 0.13 -9.87
CA MET A 1 29.96 0.15 -8.66
C MET A 1 29.02 -1.05 -8.74
N SER A 2 28.92 -1.88 -7.69
CA SER A 2 28.05 -3.07 -7.72
C SER A 2 26.57 -2.68 -7.78
N LEU A 3 25.73 -3.56 -8.35
CA LEU A 3 24.26 -3.40 -8.40
C LEU A 3 23.67 -3.07 -7.02
N ARG A 4 24.18 -3.73 -5.97
CA ARG A 4 23.78 -3.49 -4.58
C ARG A 4 24.04 -2.06 -4.12
N LYS A 5 25.23 -1.51 -4.40
CA LYS A 5 25.54 -0.11 -4.10
C LYS A 5 24.67 0.87 -4.89
N ARG A 6 24.22 0.52 -6.10
CA ARG A 6 23.29 1.37 -6.88
C ARG A 6 21.89 1.36 -6.25
N ALA A 7 21.42 0.20 -5.80
CA ALA A 7 20.15 0.06 -5.10
C ALA A 7 20.18 0.79 -3.74
N ASP A 8 21.26 0.65 -2.98
CA ASP A 8 21.42 1.35 -1.70
C ASP A 8 21.46 2.87 -1.89
N ILE A 9 22.13 3.36 -2.95
CA ILE A 9 22.16 4.80 -3.28
C ILE A 9 20.80 5.28 -3.81
N LEU A 10 20.08 4.47 -4.59
CA LEU A 10 18.71 4.80 -5.02
C LEU A 10 17.75 4.85 -3.84
N LEU A 11 17.84 3.90 -2.92
CA LEU A 11 17.07 3.88 -1.68
C LEU A 11 17.41 5.11 -0.82
N LEU A 12 18.70 5.41 -0.67
CA LEU A 12 19.18 6.58 0.06
C LEU A 12 18.73 7.88 -0.64
N LEU A 13 18.71 7.94 -1.98
CA LEU A 13 18.20 9.07 -2.75
C LEU A 13 16.67 9.16 -2.74
N CYS A 14 15.94 8.06 -2.56
CA CYS A 14 14.50 8.11 -2.31
C CYS A 14 14.20 8.62 -0.89
N ILE A 15 15.02 8.24 0.10
CA ILE A 15 14.90 8.71 1.49
C ILE A 15 15.37 10.18 1.62
N LEU A 16 16.48 10.56 0.97
CA LEU A 16 17.10 11.89 1.02
C LEU A 16 16.62 12.85 -0.09
N GLY A 17 15.94 12.34 -1.11
CA GLY A 17 15.30 13.09 -2.20
C GLY A 17 13.83 13.41 -1.93
N LEU A 18 13.33 13.07 -0.74
CA LEU A 18 12.12 13.60 -0.14
C LEU A 18 12.27 14.93 0.64
N PRO A 19 13.17 15.90 0.34
CA PRO A 19 12.98 17.27 0.76
C PRO A 19 12.22 18.00 -0.36
N ILE A 20 11.00 17.54 -0.65
CA ILE A 20 9.95 18.41 -1.21
C ILE A 20 9.60 19.36 -0.04
N PRO A 21 9.54 20.69 -0.24
CA PRO A 21 9.83 21.67 0.79
C PRO A 21 9.03 21.44 2.08
N ALA A 22 9.72 20.92 3.10
CA ALA A 22 9.21 20.68 4.46
C ALA A 22 8.89 21.97 5.24
N TYR A 23 8.73 23.10 4.55
CA TYR A 23 8.38 24.40 5.13
C TYR A 23 6.94 24.82 4.82
N GLY A 24 6.12 23.97 4.18
CA GLY A 24 4.73 24.30 3.84
C GLY A 24 3.71 23.18 4.00
N LEU A 25 4.12 21.98 4.43
CA LEU A 25 3.22 20.85 4.64
C LEU A 25 3.33 20.41 6.10
N SER A 26 2.31 20.72 6.88
CA SER A 26 2.12 20.15 8.21
C SER A 26 1.43 18.80 8.07
N LEU A 27 1.83 17.86 8.92
CA LEU A 27 1.39 16.47 8.91
C LEU A 27 0.16 16.36 9.82
N ASP A 28 -0.98 16.01 9.24
CA ASP A 28 -2.24 15.84 9.96
C ASP A 28 -2.33 14.43 10.56
N SER A 29 -1.94 13.40 9.79
CA SER A 29 -1.90 12.02 10.28
C SER A 29 -0.77 11.19 9.68
N LEU A 30 -0.30 10.23 10.46
CA LEU A 30 0.69 9.23 10.09
C LEU A 30 0.26 7.87 10.61
N SER A 31 0.06 6.93 9.71
CA SER A 31 -0.21 5.53 10.01
C SER A 31 0.95 4.67 9.53
N ILE A 32 1.43 3.80 10.41
CA ILE A 32 2.48 2.84 10.10
C ILE A 32 1.95 1.47 10.50
N GLY A 33 1.84 0.58 9.52
CA GLY A 33 1.45 -0.81 9.69
C GLY A 33 2.60 -1.74 9.36
N THR A 34 2.65 -2.87 10.06
CA THR A 34 3.40 -4.04 9.64
C THR A 34 2.57 -5.28 9.91
N GLY A 35 2.60 -6.21 8.96
CA GLY A 35 1.94 -7.50 9.02
C GLY A 35 2.94 -8.59 8.67
N ASN A 36 2.81 -9.74 9.30
CA ASN A 36 3.53 -10.94 8.95
C ASN A 36 2.55 -12.09 9.15
N ASP A 37 2.49 -13.03 8.21
CA ASP A 37 1.60 -14.19 8.28
C ASP A 37 1.73 -15.00 9.57
N TRP A 38 2.89 -14.91 10.21
CA TRP A 38 3.12 -15.58 11.49
C TRP A 38 2.50 -14.84 12.70
N TYR A 39 2.20 -13.55 12.58
CA TYR A 39 1.58 -12.79 13.68
C TYR A 39 0.06 -12.97 13.71
N THR A 40 -0.41 -14.20 13.49
CA THR A 40 -1.66 -14.65 14.09
C THR A 40 -1.38 -14.79 15.58
N MET A 41 -2.06 -14.02 16.45
CA MET A 41 -1.87 -14.08 17.91
C MET A 41 -2.37 -15.42 18.52
N GLY A 42 -1.96 -16.56 17.97
CA GLY A 42 -2.45 -17.89 18.31
C GLY A 42 -3.90 -18.17 17.87
N LEU A 43 -4.48 -17.35 16.99
CA LEU A 43 -5.90 -17.46 16.59
C LEU A 43 -6.16 -18.39 15.39
N GLY A 44 -5.14 -19.07 14.86
CA GLY A 44 -5.34 -20.08 13.81
C GLY A 44 -4.05 -20.56 13.16
N TYR A 45 -4.11 -21.75 12.53
CA TYR A 45 -3.10 -22.20 11.58
C TYR A 45 -3.32 -21.46 10.26
N ASN A 46 -2.38 -20.60 9.88
CA ASN A 46 -2.39 -20.02 8.54
C ASN A 46 -1.92 -21.09 7.55
N GLN A 47 -2.87 -21.78 6.89
CA GLN A 47 -2.60 -22.66 5.76
C GLN A 47 -2.40 -21.80 4.51
N ASP A 48 -1.29 -21.04 4.48
CA ASP A 48 -0.76 -20.37 3.29
C ASP A 48 -1.83 -19.59 2.51
N ASP A 49 -2.39 -18.55 3.14
CA ASP A 49 -3.33 -17.60 2.54
C ASP A 49 -2.69 -16.69 1.47
N GLY A 50 -1.40 -16.90 1.21
CA GLY A 50 -0.65 -16.24 0.16
C GLY A 50 0.13 -15.01 0.63
N PHE A 51 -0.07 -14.46 1.84
CA PHE A 51 0.44 -13.13 2.23
C PHE A 51 1.61 -13.13 3.24
N SER A 52 2.78 -13.68 2.91
CA SER A 52 3.90 -13.81 3.86
C SER A 52 4.24 -12.61 4.77
N PHE A 53 4.35 -11.40 4.23
CA PHE A 53 4.84 -10.24 4.96
C PHE A 53 4.35 -8.94 4.32
N GLY A 54 4.06 -7.93 5.12
CA GLY A 54 3.88 -6.58 4.60
C GLY A 54 4.09 -5.46 5.59
N SER A 55 4.12 -4.26 5.05
CA SER A 55 4.17 -3.01 5.79
C SER A 55 3.42 -1.95 5.01
N SER A 56 2.76 -1.05 5.74
CA SER A 56 2.13 0.13 5.19
C SER A 56 2.68 1.38 5.87
N LEU A 57 2.79 2.45 5.10
CA LEU A 57 3.08 3.79 5.55
C LEU A 57 2.08 4.70 4.85
N GLU A 58 1.26 5.39 5.61
CA GLU A 58 0.28 6.35 5.09
C GLU A 58 0.46 7.66 5.83
N ALA A 59 0.68 8.74 5.10
CA ALA A 59 0.86 10.08 5.64
C ALA A 59 -0.11 11.04 4.96
N THR A 60 -0.92 11.75 5.74
CA THR A 60 -1.82 12.79 5.25
C THR A 60 -1.39 14.13 5.80
N PHE A 61 -1.32 15.11 4.92
CA PHE A 61 -0.95 16.48 5.24
C PHE A 61 -2.19 17.35 5.42
N ASP A 62 -2.05 18.49 6.09
CA ASP A 62 -3.15 19.43 6.40
C ASP A 62 -3.91 19.92 5.15
N ASN A 63 -3.29 19.87 3.97
CA ASN A 63 -3.92 20.20 2.69
C ASN A 63 -4.69 19.03 2.06
N ASN A 64 -4.88 17.93 2.79
CA ASN A 64 -5.45 16.66 2.35
C ASN A 64 -4.64 15.90 1.28
N LEU A 65 -3.40 16.30 0.99
CA LEU A 65 -2.51 15.46 0.20
C LEU A 65 -2.15 14.24 1.04
N SER A 66 -2.34 13.05 0.48
CA SER A 66 -1.98 11.80 1.13
C SER A 66 -0.90 11.08 0.33
N PHE A 67 0.05 10.49 1.02
CA PHE A 67 1.04 9.58 0.45
C PHE A 67 0.87 8.22 1.09
N GLN A 68 0.94 7.18 0.26
CA GLN A 68 0.81 5.81 0.68
C GLN A 68 1.95 4.98 0.11
N THR A 69 2.54 4.15 0.94
CA THR A 69 3.48 3.11 0.54
C THR A 69 3.05 1.81 1.14
N PHE A 70 2.89 0.79 0.30
CA PHE A 70 2.63 -0.58 0.72
C PHE A 70 3.77 -1.46 0.24
N VAL A 71 4.36 -2.20 1.17
CA VAL A 71 5.31 -3.27 0.89
C VAL A 71 4.57 -4.56 1.20
N ARG A 72 4.46 -5.46 0.23
CA ARG A 72 3.74 -6.73 0.38
C ARG A 72 4.58 -7.83 -0.21
N SER A 73 4.50 -8.99 0.38
CA SER A 73 5.17 -10.17 -0.09
C SER A 73 4.24 -11.34 0.04
N TYR A 74 4.16 -12.07 -1.06
CA TYR A 74 3.26 -13.17 -1.24
C TYR A 74 4.06 -14.46 -1.41
N THR A 75 3.58 -15.54 -0.82
CA THR A 75 4.15 -16.87 -0.98
C THR A 75 3.06 -17.87 -1.27
N ASP A 76 3.24 -18.66 -2.31
CA ASP A 76 2.43 -19.83 -2.58
C ASP A 76 3.31 -21.05 -2.39
N ARG A 77 3.21 -21.68 -1.23
CA ARG A 77 3.91 -22.90 -0.83
C ARG A 77 3.13 -24.17 -1.19
N ILE A 78 1.84 -24.05 -1.53
CA ILE A 78 0.97 -25.20 -1.80
C ILE A 78 1.04 -25.62 -3.28
N GLN A 79 0.89 -24.69 -4.23
CA GLN A 79 0.82 -25.01 -5.66
C GLN A 79 2.16 -24.83 -6.37
N SER A 80 2.72 -23.62 -6.30
CA SER A 80 3.91 -23.27 -7.10
C SER A 80 5.23 -23.34 -6.34
N ASN A 81 5.18 -23.30 -5.00
CA ASN A 81 6.35 -23.13 -4.12
C ASN A 81 7.18 -21.89 -4.49
N ARG A 82 6.49 -20.79 -4.82
CA ARG A 82 7.10 -19.54 -5.30
C ARG A 82 6.80 -18.36 -4.39
N ARG A 83 7.64 -17.35 -4.52
CA ARG A 83 7.51 -16.05 -3.88
C ARG A 83 7.33 -14.95 -4.91
N TYR A 84 6.56 -13.96 -4.54
CA TYR A 84 6.37 -12.74 -5.31
C TYR A 84 6.33 -11.54 -4.35
N ASP A 85 7.06 -10.46 -4.67
CA ASP A 85 7.06 -9.24 -3.88
C ASP A 85 6.41 -8.08 -4.64
N GLU A 86 5.79 -7.17 -3.89
CA GLU A 86 5.16 -5.96 -4.40
C GLU A 86 5.52 -4.75 -3.51
N ILE A 87 5.88 -3.63 -4.12
CA ILE A 87 5.97 -2.34 -3.46
C ILE A 87 5.14 -1.33 -4.24
N GLN A 88 4.03 -0.87 -3.67
CA GLN A 88 3.21 0.19 -4.22
C GLN A 88 3.55 1.51 -3.53
N ILE A 89 3.80 2.55 -4.32
CA ILE A 89 4.01 3.92 -3.82
C ILE A 89 3.04 4.82 -4.58
N GLY A 90 2.24 5.59 -3.88
CA GLY A 90 1.29 6.50 -4.50
C GLY A 90 1.06 7.77 -3.70
N ALA A 91 0.51 8.76 -4.38
CA ALA A 91 -0.04 9.95 -3.76
C ALA A 91 -1.49 10.11 -4.22
N SER A 92 -2.34 10.64 -3.33
CA SER A 92 -3.74 10.89 -3.60
C SER A 92 -4.15 12.26 -3.09
N TYR A 93 -5.13 12.87 -3.76
CA TYR A 93 -5.68 14.15 -3.35
C TYR A 93 -7.21 14.12 -3.48
N PRO A 94 -7.97 14.36 -2.40
CA PRO A 94 -9.42 14.43 -2.44
C PRO A 94 -9.90 15.84 -2.79
N PHE A 95 -10.72 15.93 -3.83
CA PHE A 95 -11.51 17.10 -4.14
C PHE A 95 -12.90 16.94 -3.51
N LEU A 96 -13.24 17.83 -2.58
CA LEU A 96 -14.52 17.81 -1.87
C LEU A 96 -15.42 18.93 -2.38
N PHE A 97 -16.67 18.58 -2.68
CA PHE A 97 -17.70 19.49 -3.15
C PHE A 97 -18.94 19.33 -2.28
N THR A 98 -19.41 20.43 -1.69
CA THR A 98 -20.64 20.44 -0.88
C THR A 98 -21.69 21.29 -1.60
N PRO A 99 -22.41 20.74 -2.60
CA PRO A 99 -23.39 21.50 -3.36
C PRO A 99 -24.55 22.03 -2.50
N THR A 100 -24.84 21.37 -1.37
CA THR A 100 -25.78 21.86 -0.36
C THR A 100 -25.20 21.60 1.04
N THR A 101 -25.89 22.07 2.08
CA THR A 101 -25.54 21.77 3.48
C THR A 101 -25.79 20.31 3.87
N THR A 102 -26.48 19.54 3.02
CA THR A 102 -26.88 18.15 3.29
C THR A 102 -26.28 17.15 2.30
N ILE A 103 -25.59 17.61 1.25
CA ILE A 103 -25.00 16.74 0.22
C ILE A 103 -23.52 17.04 0.11
N GLY A 104 -22.71 15.99 0.20
CA GLY A 104 -21.27 16.01 -0.05
C GLY A 104 -20.91 15.08 -1.20
N ILE A 105 -20.02 15.54 -2.07
CA ILE A 105 -19.43 14.77 -3.16
C ILE A 105 -17.92 14.83 -3.00
N GLY A 106 -17.25 13.68 -3.05
CA GLY A 106 -15.80 13.59 -3.00
C GLY A 106 -15.27 12.90 -4.26
N VAL A 107 -14.18 13.41 -4.81
CA VAL A 107 -13.44 12.78 -5.91
C VAL A 107 -11.97 12.75 -5.53
N ALA A 108 -11.41 11.57 -5.31
CA ALA A 108 -10.00 11.40 -5.00
C ALA A 108 -9.29 10.73 -6.17
N GLY A 109 -8.37 11.46 -6.79
CA GLY A 109 -7.45 10.89 -7.78
C GLY A 109 -6.18 10.43 -7.08
N SER A 110 -5.66 9.26 -7.47
CA SER A 110 -4.39 8.74 -7.00
C SER A 110 -3.49 8.35 -8.18
N ALA A 111 -2.20 8.61 -8.03
CA ALA A 111 -1.20 8.23 -9.02
C ALA A 111 0.08 7.77 -8.32
N GLY A 112 0.79 6.85 -8.97
CA GLY A 112 1.98 6.26 -8.38
C GLY A 112 2.62 5.21 -9.26
N VAL A 113 3.36 4.32 -8.60
CA VAL A 113 4.02 3.18 -9.21
C VAL A 113 3.85 1.94 -8.35
N VAL A 114 3.85 0.79 -9.00
CA VAL A 114 3.93 -0.53 -8.36
C VAL A 114 5.17 -1.22 -8.88
N LEU A 115 6.05 -1.62 -7.97
CA LEU A 115 7.20 -2.46 -8.23
C LEU A 115 6.80 -3.90 -7.95
N THR A 116 7.15 -4.82 -8.84
CA THR A 116 6.73 -6.23 -8.76
C THR A 116 7.88 -7.17 -9.03
N GLY A 117 7.89 -8.37 -8.46
CA GLY A 117 8.88 -9.42 -8.77
C GLY A 117 9.86 -9.69 -7.62
N ASN A 118 11.15 -9.85 -7.92
CA ASN A 118 12.17 -10.05 -6.88
C ASN A 118 12.69 -8.71 -6.34
N LEU A 119 12.08 -8.27 -5.24
CA LEU A 119 12.44 -7.03 -4.54
C LEU A 119 13.35 -7.28 -3.32
N GLY A 120 13.75 -8.54 -3.09
CA GLY A 120 14.62 -8.92 -1.98
C GLY A 120 13.94 -8.95 -0.62
N LEU A 121 12.60 -8.93 -0.55
CA LEU A 121 11.88 -8.90 0.73
C LEU A 121 12.08 -10.20 1.53
N GLN A 122 12.42 -11.32 0.88
CA GLN A 122 12.84 -12.54 1.59
C GLN A 122 14.04 -12.30 2.51
N THR A 123 14.99 -11.46 2.10
CA THR A 123 16.15 -11.14 2.94
C THR A 123 15.74 -10.35 4.18
N ILE A 124 14.82 -9.38 4.00
CA ILE A 124 14.30 -8.57 5.10
C ILE A 124 13.48 -9.43 6.06
N GLN A 125 12.60 -10.30 5.53
CA GLN A 125 11.83 -11.26 6.32
C GLN A 125 12.75 -12.19 7.12
N ASN A 126 13.80 -12.73 6.49
CA ASN A 126 14.75 -13.63 7.17
C ASN A 126 15.61 -12.92 8.20
N TRP A 127 15.94 -11.64 7.99
CA TRP A 127 16.61 -10.83 9.00
C TRP A 127 15.71 -10.63 10.22
N PHE A 128 14.42 -10.34 10.00
CA PHE A 128 13.44 -10.29 11.07
C PHE A 128 13.29 -11.64 11.78
N HIS A 129 13.17 -12.75 11.04
CA HIS A 129 13.11 -14.10 11.61
C HIS A 129 14.33 -14.43 12.48
N THR A 130 15.53 -14.04 12.03
CA THR A 130 16.76 -14.21 12.81
C THR A 130 16.69 -13.44 14.13
N LEU A 131 16.22 -12.20 14.11
CA LEU A 131 16.04 -11.37 15.29
C LEU A 131 15.07 -11.98 16.32
N ILE A 132 14.02 -12.65 15.86
CA ILE A 132 13.01 -13.28 16.73
C ILE A 132 13.23 -14.78 16.96
N GLY A 133 14.38 -15.33 16.53
CA GLY A 133 14.75 -16.74 16.73
C GLY A 133 13.86 -17.74 15.99
N ARG A 134 13.48 -17.43 14.74
CA ARG A 134 12.62 -18.25 13.89
C ARG A 134 13.35 -18.84 12.68
N ASP A 135 12.76 -19.90 12.13
CA ASP A 135 13.26 -20.57 10.95
C ASP A 135 13.26 -19.65 9.73
N LEU A 136 14.31 -19.75 8.92
CA LEU A 136 14.47 -18.97 7.71
C LEU A 136 13.55 -19.51 6.60
N VAL A 137 12.94 -18.62 5.85
CA VAL A 137 12.13 -18.95 4.67
C VAL A 137 13.00 -18.80 3.43
N THR A 138 13.14 -19.86 2.66
CA THR A 138 13.84 -19.83 1.37
C THR A 138 12.93 -20.39 0.30
N LEU A 139 12.37 -19.50 -0.51
CA LEU A 139 11.53 -19.82 -1.65
C LEU A 139 12.14 -19.21 -2.92
N THR A 140 11.89 -19.86 -4.05
CA THR A 140 12.33 -19.33 -5.35
C THR A 140 11.37 -18.23 -5.77
N TYR A 141 11.89 -17.11 -6.27
CA TYR A 141 11.03 -16.07 -6.85
C TYR A 141 10.45 -16.55 -8.18
N ASP A 142 9.21 -16.15 -8.45
CA ASP A 142 8.58 -16.43 -9.74
C ASP A 142 9.34 -15.75 -10.89
N GLU A 143 9.80 -14.52 -10.63
CA GLU A 143 10.65 -13.75 -11.54
C GLU A 143 11.96 -13.35 -10.86
N ASN A 144 13.07 -13.48 -11.57
CA ASN A 144 14.40 -13.08 -11.04
C ASN A 144 14.68 -11.58 -11.18
N GLN A 145 13.78 -10.84 -11.82
CA GLN A 145 13.88 -9.39 -12.02
C GLN A 145 12.72 -8.69 -11.35
N PHE A 146 12.77 -7.36 -11.31
CA PHE A 146 11.63 -6.56 -10.92
C PHE A 146 11.13 -5.73 -12.09
N TRP A 147 9.84 -5.45 -12.09
CA TRP A 147 9.18 -4.59 -13.06
C TRP A 147 8.59 -3.38 -12.36
N VAL A 148 8.34 -2.33 -13.15
CA VAL A 148 7.75 -1.08 -12.67
C VAL A 148 6.51 -0.81 -13.50
N HIS A 149 5.36 -0.71 -12.84
CA HIS A 149 4.09 -0.43 -13.47
C HIS A 149 3.54 0.90 -12.98
N PRO A 150 3.01 1.77 -13.84
CA PRO A 150 2.25 2.91 -13.39
C PRO A 150 1.00 2.45 -12.64
N TYR A 151 0.69 3.16 -11.55
CA TYR A 151 -0.52 2.98 -10.77
C TYR A 151 -1.38 4.22 -10.87
N LEU A 152 -2.66 4.01 -11.16
CA LEU A 152 -3.68 5.05 -11.19
C LEU A 152 -4.90 4.55 -10.44
N ALA A 153 -5.51 5.40 -9.63
CA ALA A 153 -6.79 5.11 -9.02
C ALA A 153 -7.68 6.34 -9.00
N LEU A 154 -8.97 6.09 -9.05
CA LEU A 154 -10.01 7.11 -8.91
C LEU A 154 -11.05 6.58 -7.94
N LYS A 155 -11.31 7.35 -6.89
CA LYS A 155 -12.42 7.12 -5.98
C LYS A 155 -13.40 8.28 -6.09
N THR A 156 -14.68 7.97 -6.18
CA THR A 156 -15.77 8.94 -6.19
C THR A 156 -16.77 8.55 -5.12
N GLN A 157 -17.13 9.48 -4.26
CA GLN A 157 -18.13 9.27 -3.22
C GLN A 157 -19.22 10.33 -3.29
N ALA A 158 -20.43 9.94 -2.93
CA ALA A 158 -21.54 10.85 -2.70
C ALA A 158 -22.21 10.47 -1.38
N ALA A 159 -22.47 11.47 -0.55
CA ALA A 159 -23.04 11.29 0.77
C ALA A 159 -24.15 12.31 1.03
N TYR A 160 -25.16 11.87 1.79
CA TYR A 160 -26.28 12.67 2.25
C TYR A 160 -26.32 12.69 3.77
N LEU A 161 -26.36 13.90 4.34
CA LEU A 161 -26.50 14.15 5.77
C LEU A 161 -27.97 14.41 6.09
N GLY A 162 -28.60 13.45 6.78
CA GLY A 162 -29.96 13.57 7.30
C GLY A 162 -29.95 13.58 8.82
N SER A 163 -30.41 14.67 9.43
CA SER A 163 -30.32 14.90 10.88
C SER A 163 -28.89 14.73 11.39
N ASN A 164 -28.56 13.58 11.99
CA ASN A 164 -27.23 13.25 12.51
C ASN A 164 -26.65 11.99 11.82
N THR A 165 -27.19 11.57 10.69
CA THR A 165 -26.74 10.36 9.99
C THR A 165 -26.23 10.71 8.61
N LEU A 166 -25.00 10.30 8.32
CA LEU A 166 -24.39 10.43 7.01
C LEU A 166 -24.47 9.08 6.30
N THR A 167 -25.23 9.02 5.21
CA THR A 167 -25.32 7.83 4.36
C THR A 167 -24.73 8.13 3.01
N GLY A 168 -23.91 7.23 2.48
CA GLY A 168 -23.27 7.45 1.19
C GLY A 168 -22.89 6.19 0.45
N ILE A 169 -22.46 6.41 -0.78
CA ILE A 169 -21.92 5.41 -1.68
C ILE A 169 -20.54 5.89 -2.11
N GLU A 170 -19.59 4.97 -2.15
CA GLU A 170 -18.26 5.15 -2.70
C GLU A 170 -18.05 4.15 -3.83
N LEU A 171 -17.52 4.63 -4.94
CA LEU A 171 -17.07 3.83 -6.07
C LEU A 171 -15.59 4.06 -6.27
N GLY A 172 -14.83 2.98 -6.40
CA GLY A 172 -13.40 2.99 -6.63
C GLY A 172 -13.04 2.23 -7.88
N THR A 173 -12.08 2.73 -8.63
CA THR A 173 -11.36 1.96 -9.64
C THR A 173 -9.87 2.18 -9.45
N SER A 174 -9.09 1.12 -9.58
CA SER A 174 -7.64 1.23 -9.62
C SER A 174 -7.05 0.34 -10.70
N TYR A 175 -5.96 0.80 -11.28
CA TYR A 175 -5.30 0.18 -12.41
C TYR A 175 -3.78 0.20 -12.18
N ALA A 176 -3.18 -0.98 -12.20
CA ALA A 176 -1.75 -1.16 -12.32
C ALA A 176 -1.49 -1.81 -13.68
N HIS A 177 -0.78 -1.10 -14.58
CA HIS A 177 -0.59 -1.56 -15.95
C HIS A 177 -0.03 -2.98 -16.02
N GLN A 178 -0.64 -3.84 -16.85
CA GLN A 178 -0.26 -5.25 -17.03
C GLN A 178 -0.35 -6.14 -15.76
N TRP A 179 -0.83 -5.60 -14.66
CA TRP A 179 -0.87 -6.29 -13.38
C TRP A 179 -2.31 -6.52 -12.91
N GLU A 180 -3.06 -5.45 -12.65
CA GLU A 180 -4.36 -5.58 -12.00
C GLU A 180 -5.30 -4.42 -12.35
N LEU A 181 -6.59 -4.75 -12.46
CA LEU A 181 -7.69 -3.81 -12.56
C LEU A 181 -8.69 -4.17 -11.48
N LEU A 182 -8.88 -3.26 -10.52
CA LEU A 182 -9.80 -3.44 -9.40
C LEU A 182 -10.96 -2.46 -9.50
N PHE A 183 -12.15 -2.96 -9.16
CA PHE A 183 -13.36 -2.16 -8.99
C PHE A 183 -13.92 -2.40 -7.60
N GLU A 184 -14.22 -1.32 -6.90
CA GLU A 184 -14.76 -1.32 -5.55
C GLU A 184 -16.08 -0.54 -5.55
N ALA A 185 -17.08 -1.05 -4.84
CA ALA A 185 -18.34 -0.36 -4.62
C ALA A 185 -18.78 -0.58 -3.18
N ASN A 186 -18.78 0.49 -2.40
CA ASN A 186 -19.06 0.47 -0.97
C ASN A 186 -20.27 1.35 -0.68
N ALA A 187 -21.10 0.91 0.26
CA ALA A 187 -22.12 1.76 0.88
C ALA A 187 -21.76 1.93 2.35
N PHE A 188 -21.90 3.15 2.87
CA PHE A 188 -21.54 3.46 4.26
C PHE A 188 -22.63 4.26 4.96
N ILE A 189 -22.68 4.08 6.27
CA ILE A 189 -23.54 4.83 7.20
C ILE A 189 -22.66 5.22 8.39
N SER A 190 -22.68 6.49 8.76
CA SER A 190 -21.98 7.04 9.93
C SER A 190 -22.96 7.84 10.79
N TYR A 191 -22.77 7.80 12.12
CA TYR A 191 -23.65 8.40 13.15
C TYR A 191 -22.94 9.49 13.94
#